data_AF-A0A5K1CU42-F1
#
_entry.id   AF-A0A5K1CU42-F1
#
_cell.length_a   1.000
_cell.length_b   1.000
_cell.length_c   1.000
_cell.angle_alpha   90.00
_cell.angle_beta   90.00
_cell.angle_gamma   90.00
#
_symmetry.space_group_name_H-M   'P 1'
#
loop_
_entity.id
_entity.type
_entity.pdbx_description
1 polymer ?
#
loop_
_entity_poly.entity_id
_entity_poly.type
_entity_poly.pdbx_seq_one_letter_code
_entity_poly.pdbx_strand_id
1 'polypeptide(L)' 'VPDFLNARILGLPVKEVITDTQWLEHEFTQKVQK' A
#
# COMPACT_ATOMS: atom_id res chain seq x y z
N VAL A 1 -0.05 8.87 -7.24
CA VAL A 1 -0.73 7.87 -6.38
C VAL A 1 -0.15 6.50 -6.70
N PRO A 2 0.49 5.80 -5.76
CA PRO A 2 1.11 4.52 -6.03
C PRO A 2 -0.03 3.52 -6.19
N ASP A 3 0.11 2.61 -7.15
CA ASP A 3 -0.90 1.60 -7.40
C ASP A 3 -0.76 0.42 -6.42
N PHE A 4 -0.86 0.72 -5.12
CA PHE A 4 -1.01 -0.33 -4.11
C PHE A 4 -2.43 -0.93 -4.11
N LEU A 5 -3.34 -0.39 -4.92
CA LEU A 5 -4.69 -0.91 -5.12
C LEU A 5 -4.65 -2.26 -5.86
N ASN A 6 -3.74 -2.41 -6.83
CA ASN A 6 -3.54 -3.66 -7.55
C ASN A 6 -2.42 -4.54 -6.94
N ALA A 7 -1.65 -4.01 -5.99
CA ALA A 7 -0.55 -4.73 -5.37
C ALA A 7 -1.06 -5.89 -4.50
N ARG A 8 -0.28 -6.98 -4.51
CA ARG A 8 -0.58 -8.19 -3.75
C ARG A 8 0.64 -8.69 -2.99
N ILE A 9 0.42 -9.19 -1.78
CA ILE A 9 1.41 -9.87 -0.95
C ILE A 9 0.96 -11.32 -0.84
N LEU A 10 1.78 -12.26 -1.33
CA LEU A 10 1.43 -13.68 -1.39
C LEU A 10 0.08 -13.96 -2.09
N GLY A 11 -0.26 -13.15 -3.10
CA GLY A 11 -1.51 -13.27 -3.86
C GLY A 11 -2.73 -12.60 -3.20
N LEU A 12 -2.62 -12.15 -1.95
CA LEU A 12 -3.67 -11.40 -1.26
C LEU A 12 -3.56 -9.90 -1.52
N PRO A 13 -4.67 -9.15 -1.65
CA PRO A 13 -4.65 -7.70 -1.76
C PRO A 13 -3.86 -7.06 -0.61
N VAL A 14 -3.03 -6.06 -0.92
CA VAL A 14 -2.20 -5.38 0.09
C VAL A 14 -3.02 -4.85 1.27
N LYS A 15 -4.23 -4.35 1.04
CA LYS A 15 -5.13 -3.84 2.09
C LYS A 15 -5.63 -4.91 3.07
N GLU A 16 -5.56 -6.19 2.70
CA GLU A 16 -5.92 -7.30 3.58
C GLU A 16 -4.75 -7.75 4.46
N VAL A 17 -3.52 -7.51 4.02
CA VAL A 17 -2.29 -7.89 4.74
C VAL A 17 -1.78 -6.74 5.60
N ILE A 18 -1.83 -5.52 5.08
CA ILE A 18 -1.44 -4.29 5.77
C ILE A 18 -2.72 -3.54 6.11
N THR A 19 -3.17 -3.70 7.36
CA THR A 19 -4.42 -3.12 7.86
C THR A 19 -4.28 -1.65 8.25
N ASP A 20 -3.05 -1.17 8.44
CA ASP A 20 -2.76 0.25 8.61
C ASP A 20 -2.86 0.99 7.26
N THR A 21 -4.08 1.37 6.93
CA THR A 21 -4.40 2.09 5.69
C THR A 21 -3.88 3.52 5.69
N GLN A 22 -3.78 4.18 6.85
CA GLN A 22 -3.23 5.54 6.93
C GLN A 22 -1.76 5.55 6.56
N TRP A 23 -0.99 4.57 7.04
CA TRP A 23 0.41 4.42 6.69
C TRP A 23 0.62 4.18 5.18
N LEU A 24 -0.18 3.31 4.56
CA LEU A 24 -0.12 3.05 3.12
C LEU A 24 -0.40 4.31 2.28
N GLU A 25 -1.44 5.05 2.65
CA GLU A 25 -1.90 6.21 1.90
C GLU A 25 -0.99 7.43 2.06
N HIS A 26 -0.46 7.68 3.25
CA HIS A 26 0.24 8.93 3.55
C HIS A 26 1.74 8.77 3.67
N GLU A 27 2.23 7.72 4.31
CA GLU A 27 3.67 7.57 4.57
C GLU A 27 4.38 6.78 3.46
N PHE A 28 3.87 5.60 3.13
CA PHE A 28 4.45 4.74 2.10
C PHE A 28 4.46 5.45 0.73
N THR A 29 3.31 6.03 0.37
CA THR A 29 3.16 6.79 -0.87
C THR A 29 4.19 7.91 -0.99
N GLN A 30 4.43 8.67 0.07
CA GLN A 30 5.41 9.77 0.07
C GLN A 30 6.86 9.28 -0.01
N LYS A 31 7.18 8.11 0.56
CA LYS A 31 8.53 7.54 0.56
C LYS A 31 8.94 6.92 -0.77
N VAL A 32 7.99 6.33 -1.51
CA VAL A 32 8.29 5.60 -2.76
C VAL A 32 8.18 6.48 -4.00
N GLN A 33 7.39 7.58 -3.96
CA GLN A 33 7.21 8.48 -5.10
C GLN A 33 8.23 9.62 -5.18
N LYS A 34 9.15 9.73 -4.22
CA LYS A 34 10.32 10.62 -4.29
C LYS A 34 11.53 9.85 -4.77
#